data_AF-A0A7S0STB5-F1
#
_entry.id   AF-A0A7S0STB5-F1
#
_cell.length_a   1.000
_cell.length_b   1.000
_cell.length_c   1.000
_cell.angle_alpha   90.00
_cell.angle_beta   90.00
_cell.angle_gamma   90.00
#
_symmetry.space_group_name_H-M   'P 1'
#
loop_
_entity.id
_entity.type
_entity.pdbx_description
1 polymer ?
#
loop_
_entity_poly.entity_id
_entity_poly.type
_entity_poly.pdbx_seq_one_letter_code
_entity_poly.pdbx_strand_id
1 'polypeptide(L)'
;SYNRIICQYDAINLLSSSYYNFRVIFVYHKGRGRPSDILTTKTLEFAEIYWEPIISRPSSPSSTPNPVLPSSRRGHTLSLISDAIYMFGGRTDGFSCALTYKDVLSYGSPESGRMVYPCTSNALEVQELWKLDIYSYEWTIINSTNPTQTPHNREQHNAIVVNGNLYIFGGKRRDFEFDKYGNPILIKHKDIIYGDFYMLKFENSKKLQLYWPVGQNSKSIPQDNILYASINGNTAEYNNSFAGIIGDGINALEGMCVSNVAINVTLTHSCINQLRISLFGPGPVTSSHSVHASFASHEVLLYNQRLSNSSKCINGLITFLFDDSYVQTSNNYFDIPIDNKFQPDGKLAEFIGSSPLSQWTLAIQDMKNDTLIGSLFSWQLDLTLSTCSNYVTWINLTDISIVSPPARYGANTITFDRYIFLFGGRDQFNRKLLDLFRFDV
;
A
#
# COMPACT_ATOMS: atom_id res chain seq x y z
N SER A 1 26.01 -17.86 32.62
CA SER A 1 25.52 -17.50 31.28
C SER A 1 26.64 -16.82 30.53
N TYR A 2 27.12 -17.40 29.42
CA TYR A 2 28.18 -16.80 28.62
C TYR A 2 27.60 -15.64 27.81
N ASN A 3 28.00 -14.40 28.11
CA ASN A 3 27.71 -13.24 27.28
C ASN A 3 28.39 -13.44 25.92
N ARG A 4 27.60 -13.66 24.85
CA ARG A 4 28.12 -13.59 23.47
C ARG A 4 28.41 -12.12 23.16
N ILE A 5 29.69 -11.77 23.14
CA ILE A 5 30.14 -10.49 22.59
C ILE A 5 30.07 -10.62 21.07
N ILE A 6 29.20 -9.84 20.42
CA ILE A 6 29.15 -9.72 18.97
C ILE A 6 30.05 -8.55 18.61
N CYS A 7 31.16 -8.83 17.92
CA CYS A 7 32.00 -7.79 17.33
C CYS A 7 31.60 -7.58 15.87
N GLN A 8 31.20 -6.37 15.51
CA GLN A 8 30.92 -5.96 14.14
C GLN A 8 32.14 -5.23 13.56
N TYR A 9 32.47 -5.53 12.30
CA TYR A 9 33.52 -4.84 11.56
C TYR A 9 32.99 -4.49 10.16
N ASP A 10 33.06 -3.20 9.81
CA ASP A 10 32.60 -2.70 8.53
C ASP A 10 33.79 -2.50 7.58
N ALA A 11 33.81 -3.26 6.48
CA ALA A 11 34.80 -3.10 5.42
C ALA A 11 34.34 -1.99 4.45
N ILE A 12 35.02 -0.84 4.48
CA ILE A 12 34.71 0.32 3.63
C ILE A 12 35.71 0.45 2.46
N ASN A 13 35.36 1.23 1.43
CA ASN A 13 36.18 1.50 0.23
C ASN A 13 36.50 0.27 -0.65
N LEU A 14 35.54 -0.66 -0.77
CA LEU A 14 35.66 -1.80 -1.69
C LEU A 14 35.27 -1.39 -3.13
N LEU A 15 35.96 -1.94 -4.13
CA LEU A 15 35.64 -1.77 -5.55
C LEU A 15 34.33 -2.49 -5.88
N SER A 16 33.50 -1.93 -6.76
CA SER A 16 32.25 -2.54 -7.25
C SER A 16 32.50 -3.77 -8.12
N SER A 17 31.50 -4.66 -8.24
CA SER A 17 31.56 -5.93 -9.00
C SER A 17 32.78 -6.82 -8.72
N SER A 18 33.38 -6.69 -7.54
CA SER A 18 34.63 -7.34 -7.19
C SER A 18 34.43 -8.34 -6.05
N TYR A 19 35.13 -9.47 -6.13
CA TYR A 19 35.09 -10.51 -5.10
C TYR A 19 36.12 -10.22 -4.01
N TYR A 20 35.68 -10.28 -2.76
CA TYR A 20 36.51 -10.11 -1.57
C TYR A 20 36.41 -11.32 -0.65
N ASN A 21 37.55 -11.76 -0.12
CA ASN A 21 37.66 -12.90 0.77
C ASN A 21 38.00 -12.42 2.18
N PHE A 22 37.10 -12.64 3.13
CA PHE A 22 37.25 -12.27 4.52
C PHE A 22 37.47 -13.50 5.39
N ARG A 23 38.32 -13.40 6.41
CA ARG A 23 38.45 -14.41 7.46
C ARG A 23 38.85 -13.75 8.76
N VAL A 24 38.40 -14.32 9.88
CA VAL A 24 38.69 -13.83 11.22
C VAL A 24 39.81 -14.68 11.82
N ILE A 25 40.80 -14.03 12.43
CA ILE A 25 41.87 -14.70 13.17
C ILE A 25 41.92 -14.11 14.57
N PHE A 26 41.67 -14.93 15.59
CA PHE A 26 41.82 -14.49 16.98
C PHE A 26 43.31 -14.28 17.29
N VAL A 27 43.66 -13.11 17.81
CA VAL A 27 45.02 -12.80 18.26
C VAL A 27 45.05 -12.85 19.78
N TYR A 28 45.90 -13.70 20.35
CA TYR A 28 46.10 -13.83 21.79
C TYR A 28 47.44 -13.21 22.20
N HIS A 29 47.62 -12.94 23.49
CA HIS A 29 48.84 -12.31 24.00
C HIS A 29 50.12 -13.11 23.67
N LYS A 30 50.01 -14.43 23.50
CA LYS A 30 51.08 -15.32 23.02
C LYS A 30 50.59 -16.20 21.86
N GLY A 31 50.46 -15.60 20.67
CA GLY A 31 50.23 -16.32 19.42
C GLY A 31 48.90 -15.98 18.73
N ARG A 32 48.59 -16.70 17.65
CA ARG A 32 47.36 -16.53 16.89
C ARG A 32 46.56 -17.82 16.91
N GLY A 33 45.25 -17.70 17.08
CA GLY A 33 44.30 -18.81 17.00
C GLY A 33 44.12 -19.32 15.58
N ARG A 34 43.33 -20.39 15.45
CA ARG A 34 42.98 -20.96 14.15
C ARG A 34 42.15 -19.93 13.34
N PRO A 35 42.49 -19.69 12.06
CA PRO A 35 41.66 -18.87 11.19
C PRO A 35 40.26 -19.45 11.03
N SER A 36 39.25 -18.58 10.92
CA SER A 36 37.92 -18.99 10.48
C SER A 36 37.93 -19.46 9.03
N ASP A 37 36.84 -20.05 8.62
CA ASP A 37 36.56 -20.28 7.20
C ASP A 37 36.51 -18.94 6.45
N ILE A 38 36.84 -19.00 5.16
CA ILE A 38 36.85 -17.83 4.28
C ILE A 38 35.41 -17.52 3.87
N LEU A 39 34.97 -16.30 4.14
CA LEU A 39 33.74 -15.74 3.62
C LEU A 39 34.05 -14.95 2.34
N THR A 40 33.58 -15.45 1.20
CA THR A 40 33.67 -14.73 -0.08
C THR A 40 32.39 -13.93 -0.29
N THR A 41 32.51 -12.63 -0.59
CA THR A 41 31.37 -11.79 -0.99
C THR A 41 31.72 -10.99 -2.24
N LYS A 42 30.72 -10.74 -3.09
CA LYS A 42 30.85 -9.87 -4.27
C LYS A 42 30.19 -8.54 -3.96
N THR A 43 30.89 -7.44 -4.17
CA THR A 43 30.28 -6.11 -4.11
C THR A 43 29.31 -5.91 -5.27
N LEU A 44 28.22 -5.18 -5.01
CA LEU A 44 27.18 -4.91 -6.02
C LEU A 44 27.75 -4.15 -7.22
N GLU A 45 27.11 -4.33 -8.37
CA GLU A 45 27.37 -3.51 -9.56
C GLU A 45 26.82 -2.10 -9.37
N PHE A 46 27.32 -1.14 -10.17
CA PHE A 46 26.73 0.19 -10.20
C PHE A 46 25.29 0.10 -10.71
N ALA A 47 24.39 0.89 -10.12
CA ALA A 47 23.06 1.06 -10.69
C ALA A 47 23.21 1.72 -12.07
N GLU A 48 22.89 0.98 -13.14
CA GLU A 48 22.86 1.55 -14.48
C GLU A 48 21.58 2.38 -14.63
N ILE A 49 21.75 3.67 -14.94
CA ILE A 49 20.65 4.57 -15.27
C ILE A 49 20.31 4.33 -16.73
N TYR A 50 19.17 3.68 -16.99
CA TYR A 50 18.68 3.45 -18.35
C TYR A 50 17.22 3.92 -18.49
N TRP A 51 16.84 4.24 -19.73
CA TRP A 51 15.46 4.56 -20.09
C TRP A 51 14.84 3.35 -20.79
N GLU A 52 13.67 2.90 -20.35
CA GLU A 52 12.88 1.89 -21.05
C GLU A 52 11.50 2.44 -21.44
N PRO A 53 10.99 2.09 -22.63
CA PRO A 53 9.64 2.45 -23.02
C PRO A 53 8.61 1.53 -22.33
N ILE A 54 7.66 2.12 -21.63
CA ILE A 54 6.50 1.39 -21.08
C ILE A 54 5.49 1.15 -22.21
N ILE A 55 5.22 -0.13 -22.50
CA ILE A 55 4.20 -0.54 -23.48
C ILE A 55 2.89 -0.82 -22.73
N SER A 56 1.87 0.00 -22.95
CA SER A 56 0.54 -0.16 -22.34
C SER A 56 -0.14 -1.44 -22.82
N ARG A 57 -0.74 -2.22 -21.89
CA ARG A 57 -1.53 -3.39 -22.24
C ARG A 57 -2.97 -2.97 -22.57
N PRO A 58 -3.54 -3.38 -23.72
CA PRO A 58 -4.95 -3.17 -23.98
C PRO A 58 -5.77 -4.04 -23.02
N SER A 59 -6.76 -3.45 -22.36
CA SER A 59 -7.73 -4.22 -21.59
C SER A 59 -8.47 -5.21 -22.50
N SER A 60 -8.86 -6.37 -21.95
CA SER A 60 -9.67 -7.37 -22.66
C SER A 60 -10.82 -6.67 -23.40
N PRO A 61 -11.12 -7.04 -24.66
CA PRO A 61 -12.13 -6.34 -25.46
C PRO A 61 -13.49 -6.41 -24.77
N SER A 62 -13.83 -5.34 -24.04
CA SER A 62 -15.17 -5.13 -23.53
C SER A 62 -16.03 -4.68 -24.71
N SER A 63 -17.29 -5.09 -24.73
CA SER A 63 -18.31 -4.64 -25.67
C SER A 63 -18.70 -3.15 -25.47
N THR A 64 -17.92 -2.38 -24.70
CA THR A 64 -18.20 -0.98 -24.39
C THR A 64 -17.45 -0.03 -25.33
N PRO A 65 -18.06 1.10 -25.72
CA PRO A 65 -17.52 2.04 -26.72
C PRO A 65 -16.43 2.99 -26.18
N ASN A 66 -15.78 2.67 -25.06
CA ASN A 66 -14.82 3.57 -24.44
C ASN A 66 -13.41 3.38 -25.03
N PRO A 67 -12.64 4.46 -25.24
CA PRO A 67 -11.26 4.37 -25.68
C PRO A 67 -10.41 3.60 -24.66
N VAL A 68 -9.54 2.71 -25.16
CA VAL A 68 -8.70 1.81 -24.34
C VAL A 68 -7.44 2.50 -23.82
N LEU A 69 -7.09 3.66 -24.38
CA LEU A 69 -5.90 4.44 -24.04
C LEU A 69 -6.14 5.93 -24.33
N PRO A 70 -5.46 6.84 -23.63
CA PRO A 70 -5.57 8.26 -23.91
C PRO A 70 -4.92 8.63 -25.24
N SER A 71 -5.54 9.57 -25.95
CA SER A 71 -4.96 10.17 -27.16
C SER A 71 -3.68 10.95 -26.86
N SER A 72 -2.78 11.03 -27.86
CA SER A 72 -1.54 11.81 -27.80
C SER A 72 -1.83 13.27 -27.48
N ARG A 73 -1.20 13.81 -26.43
CA ARG A 73 -1.56 15.14 -25.90
C ARG A 73 -0.37 15.88 -25.29
N ARG A 74 -0.44 17.22 -25.30
CA ARG A 74 0.50 18.12 -24.62
C ARG A 74 -0.20 18.98 -23.57
N GLY A 75 0.57 19.57 -22.66
CA GLY A 75 0.03 20.48 -21.64
C GLY A 75 -0.95 19.83 -20.66
N HIS A 76 -0.92 18.50 -20.53
CA HIS A 76 -1.60 17.74 -19.50
C HIS A 76 -0.75 17.70 -18.22
N THR A 77 -1.34 17.29 -17.11
CA THR A 77 -0.60 17.00 -15.88
C THR A 77 -0.72 15.53 -15.51
N LEU A 78 0.35 14.99 -14.92
CA LEU A 78 0.37 13.66 -14.29
C LEU A 78 0.52 13.81 -12.78
N SER A 79 -0.16 12.96 -12.02
CA SER A 79 -0.09 12.94 -10.56
C SER A 79 -0.14 11.51 -10.05
N LEU A 80 0.85 11.13 -9.25
CA LEU A 80 0.91 9.81 -8.61
C LEU A 80 0.08 9.84 -7.32
N ILE A 81 -0.88 8.92 -7.20
CA ILE A 81 -1.69 8.76 -5.99
C ILE A 81 -1.71 7.28 -5.64
N SER A 82 -1.10 6.94 -4.50
CA SER A 82 -0.75 5.54 -4.16
C SER A 82 0.00 4.91 -5.34
N ASP A 83 -0.62 3.93 -5.98
CA ASP A 83 0.02 3.06 -6.96
C ASP A 83 -0.54 3.28 -8.38
N ALA A 84 -1.13 4.45 -8.62
CA ALA A 84 -1.67 4.78 -9.93
C ALA A 84 -1.31 6.21 -10.34
N ILE A 85 -1.01 6.37 -11.64
CA ILE A 85 -0.75 7.66 -12.24
C ILE A 85 -2.07 8.19 -12.82
N TYR A 86 -2.47 9.37 -12.35
CA TYR A 86 -3.63 10.07 -12.86
C TYR A 86 -3.21 11.13 -13.86
N MET A 87 -3.85 11.14 -15.02
CA MET A 87 -3.65 12.14 -16.06
C MET A 87 -4.91 12.97 -16.26
N PHE A 88 -4.78 14.28 -16.18
CA PHE A 88 -5.90 15.20 -16.40
C PHE A 88 -5.62 16.17 -17.54
N GLY A 89 -6.66 16.39 -18.36
CA GLY A 89 -6.71 17.44 -19.36
C GLY A 89 -5.64 17.35 -20.45
N GLY A 90 -5.21 18.52 -20.91
CA GLY A 90 -4.27 18.70 -22.01
C GLY A 90 -4.95 19.01 -23.34
N ARG A 91 -4.14 19.26 -24.36
CA ARG A 91 -4.57 19.48 -25.74
C ARG A 91 -4.15 18.29 -26.59
N THR A 92 -5.11 17.72 -27.30
CA THR A 92 -4.95 16.52 -28.11
C THR A 92 -5.46 16.76 -29.52
N ASP A 93 -4.87 16.07 -30.50
CA ASP A 93 -5.38 16.01 -31.87
C ASP A 93 -6.49 14.96 -32.04
N GLY A 94 -6.89 14.32 -30.94
CA GLY A 94 -7.95 13.32 -30.90
C GLY A 94 -7.48 11.93 -31.28
N PHE A 95 -8.43 11.07 -31.66
CA PHE A 95 -8.14 9.76 -32.22
C PHE A 95 -8.34 9.80 -33.73
N SER A 96 -7.35 9.28 -34.47
CA SER A 96 -7.42 9.22 -35.93
C SER A 96 -8.68 8.48 -36.38
N CYS A 97 -9.59 9.18 -37.08
CA CYS A 97 -10.70 8.52 -37.74
C CYS A 97 -10.14 7.67 -38.88
N ALA A 98 -10.56 6.40 -38.98
CA ALA A 98 -10.34 5.59 -40.17
C ALA A 98 -11.10 6.24 -41.34
N LEU A 99 -10.45 7.13 -42.08
CA LEU A 99 -10.99 7.72 -43.30
C LEU A 99 -10.74 6.74 -44.45
N THR A 100 -11.76 5.97 -44.83
CA THR A 100 -11.76 5.13 -46.04
C THR A 100 -11.53 5.92 -47.34
N TYR A 101 -11.40 7.25 -47.29
CA TYR A 101 -11.30 8.12 -48.47
C TYR A 101 -9.88 8.60 -48.83
N LYS A 102 -8.82 8.13 -48.14
CA LYS A 102 -7.42 8.48 -48.53
C LYS A 102 -6.54 7.31 -49.00
N ASP A 103 -7.07 6.08 -49.00
CA ASP A 103 -6.33 4.88 -49.43
C ASP A 103 -6.73 4.39 -50.84
N VAL A 104 -6.56 5.25 -51.86
CA VAL A 104 -6.60 4.78 -53.27
C VAL A 104 -5.21 4.34 -53.77
N LEU A 105 -4.17 4.43 -52.94
CA LEU A 105 -2.79 4.07 -53.32
C LEU A 105 -2.10 3.04 -52.42
N SER A 106 -2.79 2.50 -51.42
CA SER A 106 -2.25 1.40 -50.62
C SER A 106 -3.29 0.29 -50.56
N TYR A 107 -3.06 -0.77 -51.33
CA TYR A 107 -3.90 -1.96 -51.35
C TYR A 107 -3.98 -2.57 -49.94
N GLY A 108 -5.11 -2.33 -49.28
CA GLY A 108 -5.74 -3.15 -48.24
C GLY A 108 -4.83 -3.79 -47.18
N SER A 109 -4.69 -3.13 -46.03
CA SER A 109 -4.58 -3.88 -44.77
C SER A 109 -5.99 -4.14 -44.23
N PRO A 110 -6.37 -5.39 -43.90
CA PRO A 110 -7.67 -5.71 -43.28
C PRO A 110 -7.83 -5.13 -41.86
N GLU A 111 -6.80 -4.51 -41.28
CA GLU A 111 -6.80 -4.04 -39.90
C GLU A 111 -7.26 -2.58 -39.73
N SER A 112 -7.45 -1.81 -40.79
CA SER A 112 -7.88 -0.39 -40.71
C SER A 112 -9.39 -0.20 -40.50
N GLY A 113 -10.15 -1.30 -40.32
CA GLY A 113 -11.60 -1.29 -40.16
C GLY A 113 -12.14 -1.11 -38.73
N ARG A 114 -11.30 -0.84 -37.72
CA ARG A 114 -11.83 -0.47 -36.40
C ARG A 114 -12.32 0.97 -36.44
N MET A 115 -13.65 1.14 -36.40
CA MET A 115 -14.27 2.39 -35.98
C MET A 115 -13.76 2.73 -34.57
N VAL A 116 -12.75 3.60 -34.49
CA VAL A 116 -12.34 4.20 -33.21
C VAL A 116 -13.44 5.19 -32.87
N TYR A 117 -14.29 4.86 -31.90
CA TYR A 117 -15.31 5.78 -31.38
C TYR A 117 -14.96 6.12 -29.93
N PRO A 118 -14.98 7.41 -29.54
CA PRO A 118 -15.18 8.60 -30.38
C PRO A 118 -13.92 8.95 -31.19
N CYS A 119 -14.03 9.15 -32.51
CA CYS A 119 -12.94 9.76 -33.30
C CYS A 119 -13.18 11.26 -33.45
N THR A 120 -12.12 12.04 -33.27
CA THR A 120 -12.14 13.50 -33.35
C THR A 120 -10.90 13.93 -34.12
N SER A 121 -11.07 14.77 -35.13
CA SER A 121 -9.99 15.21 -36.03
C SER A 121 -9.48 16.62 -35.72
N ASN A 122 -9.72 17.14 -34.52
CA ASN A 122 -9.47 18.54 -34.18
C ASN A 122 -8.61 18.65 -32.93
N ALA A 123 -7.58 19.49 -33.00
CA ALA A 123 -6.75 19.88 -31.87
C ALA A 123 -7.58 20.63 -30.82
N LEU A 124 -8.05 19.96 -29.77
CA LEU A 124 -8.90 20.52 -28.74
C LEU A 124 -8.36 20.23 -27.35
N GLU A 125 -8.60 21.15 -26.41
CA GLU A 125 -8.42 20.88 -25.01
C GLU A 125 -9.48 19.89 -24.53
N VAL A 126 -9.08 18.95 -23.68
CA VAL A 126 -9.96 17.92 -23.10
C VAL A 126 -10.09 18.09 -21.59
N GLN A 127 -11.14 17.49 -21.03
CA GLN A 127 -11.42 17.44 -19.58
C GLN A 127 -11.43 16.01 -19.03
N GLU A 128 -10.92 15.06 -19.80
CA GLU A 128 -10.87 13.65 -19.42
C GLU A 128 -9.90 13.45 -18.26
N LEU A 129 -10.29 12.58 -17.33
CA LEU A 129 -9.42 12.06 -16.29
C LEU A 129 -9.11 10.59 -16.60
N TRP A 130 -7.84 10.27 -16.70
CA TRP A 130 -7.34 8.93 -16.97
C TRP A 130 -6.55 8.42 -15.77
N LYS A 131 -6.61 7.11 -15.52
CA LYS A 131 -5.81 6.40 -14.52
C LYS A 131 -4.98 5.34 -15.24
N LEU A 132 -3.67 5.38 -15.05
CA LEU A 132 -2.74 4.32 -15.39
C LEU A 132 -2.41 3.53 -14.14
N ASP A 133 -2.71 2.24 -14.17
CA ASP A 133 -2.18 1.30 -13.18
C ASP A 133 -0.72 1.01 -13.51
N ILE A 134 0.20 1.26 -12.57
CA ILE A 134 1.65 1.12 -12.82
C ILE A 134 2.13 -0.33 -12.81
N TYR A 135 1.30 -1.27 -12.36
CA TYR A 135 1.65 -2.69 -12.31
C TYR A 135 1.15 -3.41 -13.56
N SER A 136 -0.11 -3.18 -13.95
CA SER A 136 -0.68 -3.78 -15.17
C SER A 136 -0.33 -3.00 -16.44
N TYR A 137 0.08 -1.73 -16.29
CA TYR A 137 0.25 -0.76 -17.38
C TYR A 137 -1.02 -0.58 -18.22
N GLU A 138 -2.19 -0.72 -17.57
CA GLU A 138 -3.49 -0.54 -18.20
C GLU A 138 -4.06 0.85 -17.90
N TRP A 139 -4.59 1.48 -18.95
CA TRP A 139 -5.28 2.76 -18.86
C TRP A 139 -6.78 2.56 -18.65
N THR A 140 -7.36 3.34 -17.76
CA THR A 140 -8.80 3.39 -17.51
C THR A 140 -9.26 4.84 -17.49
N ILE A 141 -10.36 5.13 -18.21
CA ILE A 141 -10.99 6.44 -18.15
C ILE A 141 -11.86 6.53 -16.89
N ILE A 142 -11.72 7.60 -16.12
CA ILE A 142 -12.46 7.83 -14.88
C ILE A 142 -13.58 8.83 -15.16
N ASN A 143 -14.81 8.35 -15.07
CA ASN A 143 -16.01 9.19 -15.21
C ASN A 143 -16.36 9.84 -13.87
N SER A 144 -16.66 11.14 -13.90
CA SER A 144 -17.15 11.85 -12.72
C SER A 144 -18.61 11.54 -12.44
N THR A 145 -18.97 11.38 -11.16
CA THR A 145 -20.36 11.21 -10.70
C THR A 145 -21.20 12.48 -10.89
N ASN A 146 -20.56 13.66 -10.88
CA ASN A 146 -21.21 14.96 -11.07
C ASN A 146 -20.49 15.74 -12.19
N PRO A 147 -20.77 15.47 -13.47
CA PRO A 147 -20.06 16.09 -14.60
C PRO A 147 -20.18 17.62 -14.62
N THR A 148 -21.25 18.19 -14.05
CA THR A 148 -21.47 19.65 -13.93
C THR A 148 -20.53 20.34 -12.94
N GLN A 149 -19.83 19.60 -12.09
CA GLN A 149 -18.86 20.13 -11.11
C GLN A 149 -17.40 19.76 -11.46
N THR A 150 -17.15 19.27 -12.68
CA THR A 150 -15.79 18.96 -13.15
C THR A 150 -15.08 20.19 -13.70
N PRO A 151 -13.74 20.25 -13.64
CA PRO A 151 -13.02 21.30 -14.34
C PRO A 151 -13.31 21.27 -15.83
N HIS A 152 -13.59 22.44 -16.41
CA HIS A 152 -13.70 22.58 -17.87
C HIS A 152 -12.46 22.08 -18.59
N ASN A 153 -12.63 21.77 -19.88
CA ASN A 153 -11.54 21.35 -20.76
C ASN A 153 -10.40 22.39 -20.76
N ARG A 154 -9.17 21.94 -20.49
CA ARG A 154 -8.02 22.84 -20.26
C ARG A 154 -6.67 22.18 -20.50
N GLU A 155 -5.70 22.98 -20.92
CA GLU A 155 -4.26 22.65 -20.95
C GLU A 155 -3.45 23.63 -20.09
N GLN A 156 -2.20 23.29 -19.79
CA GLN A 156 -1.26 24.13 -19.02
C GLN A 156 -1.77 24.52 -17.62
N HIS A 157 -2.59 23.65 -17.02
CA HIS A 157 -3.00 23.76 -15.61
C HIS A 157 -1.94 23.14 -14.71
N ASN A 158 -2.02 23.40 -13.40
CA ASN A 158 -1.24 22.69 -12.40
C ASN A 158 -2.10 21.64 -11.69
N ALA A 159 -1.48 20.52 -11.34
CA ALA A 159 -2.11 19.50 -10.52
C ALA A 159 -1.16 19.04 -9.40
N ILE A 160 -1.70 18.87 -8.19
CA ILE A 160 -0.94 18.44 -7.02
C ILE A 160 -1.77 17.51 -6.15
N VAL A 161 -1.10 16.57 -5.49
CA VAL A 161 -1.74 15.64 -4.56
C VAL A 161 -1.46 16.09 -3.13
N VAL A 162 -2.51 16.27 -2.33
CA VAL A 162 -2.41 16.56 -0.89
C VAL A 162 -3.36 15.65 -0.14
N ASN A 163 -2.82 14.88 0.81
CA ASN A 163 -3.58 13.92 1.64
C ASN A 163 -4.44 12.95 0.80
N GLY A 164 -3.89 12.44 -0.30
CA GLY A 164 -4.59 11.51 -1.19
C GLY A 164 -5.68 12.13 -2.07
N ASN A 165 -5.88 13.46 -2.04
CA ASN A 165 -6.80 14.18 -2.92
C ASN A 165 -6.02 14.92 -4.00
N LEU A 166 -6.57 14.96 -5.22
CA LEU A 166 -5.98 15.68 -6.35
C LEU A 166 -6.56 17.10 -6.42
N TYR A 167 -5.70 18.09 -6.46
CA TYR A 167 -6.06 19.49 -6.61
C TYR A 167 -5.61 20.01 -7.96
N ILE A 168 -6.48 20.73 -8.66
CA ILE A 168 -6.19 21.31 -9.98
C ILE A 168 -6.40 22.82 -9.89
N PHE A 169 -5.42 23.60 -10.35
CA PHE A 169 -5.49 25.06 -10.37
C PHE A 169 -5.25 25.61 -11.77
N GLY A 170 -6.15 26.50 -12.19
CA GLY A 170 -6.01 27.32 -13.38
C GLY A 170 -5.88 26.54 -14.68
N GLY A 171 -5.05 27.05 -15.59
CA GLY A 171 -4.90 26.54 -16.96
C GLY A 171 -5.66 27.40 -17.97
N LYS A 172 -5.65 26.98 -19.23
CA LYS A 172 -6.31 27.71 -20.30
C LYS A 172 -6.98 26.79 -21.31
N ARG A 173 -7.89 27.35 -22.08
CA ARG A 173 -8.40 26.76 -23.32
C ARG A 173 -8.46 27.77 -24.43
N ARG A 174 -8.53 27.29 -25.67
CA ARG A 174 -8.70 28.14 -26.84
C ARG A 174 -10.08 27.91 -27.45
N ASP A 175 -10.88 28.96 -27.48
CA ASP A 175 -12.16 28.89 -28.18
C ASP A 175 -11.93 29.14 -29.67
N PHE A 176 -12.36 28.18 -30.47
CA PHE A 176 -12.40 28.29 -31.92
C PHE A 176 -13.81 28.68 -32.32
N GLU A 177 -13.95 29.82 -32.99
CA GLU A 177 -15.20 30.18 -33.66
C GLU A 177 -15.28 29.40 -34.98
N PHE A 178 -16.44 28.80 -35.22
CA PHE A 178 -16.76 28.12 -36.47
C PHE A 178 -17.86 28.87 -37.18
N ASP A 179 -17.79 28.95 -38.51
CA ASP A 179 -18.89 29.50 -39.30
C ASP A 179 -20.11 28.56 -39.24
N LYS A 180 -21.23 29.01 -39.82
CA LYS A 180 -22.47 28.21 -39.93
C LYS A 180 -22.32 26.90 -40.73
N TYR A 181 -21.16 26.67 -41.35
CA TYR A 181 -20.82 25.48 -42.12
C TYR A 181 -19.77 24.60 -41.41
N GLY A 182 -19.34 24.97 -40.20
CA GLY A 182 -18.35 24.23 -39.41
C GLY A 182 -16.89 24.49 -39.79
N ASN A 183 -16.60 25.51 -40.62
CA ASN A 183 -15.23 25.89 -40.95
C ASN A 183 -14.66 26.83 -39.87
N PRO A 184 -13.38 26.67 -39.46
CA PRO A 184 -12.76 27.55 -38.49
C PRO A 184 -12.64 28.98 -39.05
N ILE A 185 -13.18 29.96 -38.32
CA ILE A 185 -13.07 31.36 -38.71
C ILE A 185 -11.67 31.84 -38.33
N LEU A 186 -10.88 32.29 -39.32
CA LEU A 186 -9.50 32.78 -39.15
C LEU A 186 -9.44 34.19 -38.50
N ILE A 187 -10.12 34.37 -37.36
CA ILE A 187 -10.03 35.58 -36.54
C ILE A 187 -9.10 35.31 -35.34
N LYS A 188 -8.53 36.36 -34.73
CA LYS A 188 -7.77 36.29 -33.47
C LYS A 188 -8.46 35.37 -32.46
N HIS A 189 -7.90 34.18 -32.25
CA HIS A 189 -8.33 33.27 -31.20
C HIS A 189 -8.08 33.90 -29.83
N LYS A 190 -9.07 33.81 -28.94
CA LYS A 190 -8.96 34.27 -27.56
C LYS A 190 -8.70 33.06 -26.66
N ASP A 191 -7.57 33.08 -25.96
CA ASP A 191 -7.33 32.13 -24.88
C ASP A 191 -8.25 32.51 -23.70
N ILE A 192 -9.03 31.56 -23.20
CA ILE A 192 -9.76 31.67 -21.93
C ILE A 192 -8.84 31.12 -20.85
N ILE A 193 -8.52 31.96 -19.87
CA ILE A 193 -7.67 31.61 -18.74
C ILE A 193 -8.56 31.34 -17.53
N TYR A 194 -8.32 30.21 -16.88
CA TYR A 194 -8.99 29.80 -15.67
C TYR A 194 -8.17 30.22 -14.45
N GLY A 195 -8.85 30.72 -13.40
CA GLY A 195 -8.30 30.98 -12.07
C GLY A 195 -9.06 30.22 -10.99
N ASP A 196 -9.79 29.18 -11.39
CA ASP A 196 -10.57 28.30 -10.53
C ASP A 196 -9.67 27.24 -9.87
N PHE A 197 -10.14 26.71 -8.75
CA PHE A 197 -9.45 25.70 -7.96
C PHE A 197 -10.40 24.53 -7.70
N TYR A 198 -10.00 23.35 -8.17
CA TYR A 198 -10.78 22.12 -8.03
C TYR A 198 -10.08 21.15 -7.10
N MET A 199 -10.88 20.37 -6.38
CA MET A 199 -10.44 19.23 -5.60
C MET A 199 -11.23 18.01 -6.06
N LEU A 200 -10.50 16.97 -6.48
CA LEU A 200 -11.03 15.65 -6.71
C LEU A 200 -10.68 14.77 -5.51
N LYS A 201 -11.73 14.32 -4.83
CA LYS A 201 -11.64 13.28 -3.80
C LYS A 201 -11.72 11.92 -4.48
N PHE A 202 -10.77 11.06 -4.20
CA PHE A 202 -10.88 9.65 -4.59
C PHE A 202 -11.64 8.93 -3.48
N GLU A 203 -12.89 8.54 -3.74
CA GLU A 203 -13.69 7.72 -2.81
C GLU A 203 -13.21 6.27 -2.74
N ASN A 204 -11.91 6.03 -2.82
CA ASN A 204 -11.36 4.68 -2.76
C ASN A 204 -11.11 4.23 -1.32
N SER A 205 -11.10 5.16 -0.35
CA SER A 205 -10.97 4.84 1.06
C SER A 205 -12.34 4.79 1.75
N LYS A 206 -12.84 3.60 2.07
CA LYS A 206 -14.02 3.45 2.95
C LYS A 206 -13.53 3.38 4.40
N LYS A 207 -14.24 4.05 5.33
CA LYS A 207 -13.95 3.94 6.76
C LYS A 207 -14.85 2.89 7.37
N LEU A 208 -14.28 1.92 8.07
CA LEU A 208 -15.00 0.92 8.84
C LEU A 208 -14.60 1.05 10.30
N GLN A 209 -15.59 1.20 11.18
CA GLN A 209 -15.38 1.27 12.62
C GLN A 209 -15.90 -0.01 13.26
N LEU A 210 -15.00 -0.74 13.91
CA LEU A 210 -15.34 -1.94 14.67
C LEU A 210 -15.25 -1.61 16.15
N TYR A 211 -16.28 -1.91 16.94
CA TYR A 211 -16.28 -1.57 18.36
C TYR A 211 -16.59 -2.77 19.27
N TRP A 212 -16.07 -2.68 20.49
CA TRP A 212 -16.30 -3.60 21.58
C TRP A 212 -16.48 -2.83 22.89
N PRO A 213 -17.37 -3.27 23.79
CA PRO A 213 -18.31 -4.37 23.63
C PRO A 213 -19.49 -3.97 22.72
N VAL A 214 -20.10 -4.96 22.07
CA VAL A 214 -21.44 -4.79 21.47
C VAL A 214 -22.46 -4.87 22.62
N GLY A 215 -22.62 -3.76 23.37
CA GLY A 215 -23.45 -3.69 24.58
C GLY A 215 -22.82 -2.84 25.69
N GLN A 216 -23.29 -2.97 26.94
CA GLN A 216 -22.77 -2.19 28.09
C GLN A 216 -22.30 -3.09 29.25
N ASN A 217 -21.20 -3.82 29.08
CA ASN A 217 -20.55 -4.50 30.20
C ASN A 217 -19.03 -4.32 30.11
N SER A 218 -18.45 -3.66 31.11
CA SER A 218 -17.00 -3.65 31.31
C SER A 218 -16.50 -5.04 31.70
N LYS A 219 -15.29 -5.42 31.28
CA LYS A 219 -14.63 -6.65 31.76
C LYS A 219 -13.49 -6.33 32.70
N SER A 220 -13.39 -7.07 33.81
CA SER A 220 -12.25 -6.99 34.70
C SER A 220 -10.99 -7.52 34.03
N ILE A 221 -9.87 -6.84 34.25
CA ILE A 221 -8.54 -7.28 33.85
C ILE A 221 -8.05 -8.25 34.94
N PRO A 222 -7.76 -9.53 34.61
CA PRO A 222 -7.31 -10.50 35.58
C PRO A 222 -5.84 -10.25 35.95
N GLN A 223 -5.50 -10.37 37.23
CA GLN A 223 -4.14 -10.21 37.75
C GLN A 223 -3.22 -11.32 37.23
N ASP A 224 -1.98 -10.96 36.93
CA ASP A 224 -0.93 -11.86 36.41
C ASP A 224 -1.42 -12.76 35.26
N ASN A 225 -2.36 -12.23 34.47
CA ASN A 225 -3.04 -12.98 33.42
C ASN A 225 -3.52 -12.03 32.32
N ILE A 226 -4.04 -12.60 31.22
CA ILE A 226 -4.39 -11.89 30.01
C ILE A 226 -5.91 -11.85 29.85
N LEU A 227 -6.46 -10.64 29.68
CA LEU A 227 -7.81 -10.42 29.19
C LEU A 227 -7.79 -10.43 27.66
N TYR A 228 -8.59 -11.30 27.04
CA TYR A 228 -8.87 -11.27 25.60
C TYR A 228 -10.25 -10.67 25.33
N ALA A 229 -10.29 -9.60 24.54
CA ALA A 229 -11.50 -8.95 24.09
C ALA A 229 -11.52 -8.92 22.56
N SER A 230 -12.47 -9.63 21.94
CA SER A 230 -12.48 -9.86 20.50
C SER A 230 -13.66 -9.18 19.80
N ILE A 231 -13.41 -8.67 18.60
CA ILE A 231 -14.41 -8.20 17.64
C ILE A 231 -14.35 -9.11 16.42
N ASN A 232 -15.51 -9.57 15.95
CA ASN A 232 -15.61 -10.27 14.69
C ASN A 232 -16.11 -9.29 13.61
N GLY A 233 -15.28 -8.99 12.62
CA GLY A 233 -15.62 -8.09 11.52
C GLY A 233 -16.71 -8.66 10.59
N ASN A 234 -16.95 -9.98 10.59
CA ASN A 234 -17.97 -10.63 9.74
C ASN A 234 -19.40 -10.60 10.34
N THR A 235 -19.65 -9.87 11.43
CA THR A 235 -21.02 -9.79 11.94
C THR A 235 -21.90 -8.97 10.99
N ALA A 236 -23.19 -9.31 10.94
CA ALA A 236 -24.18 -8.61 10.14
C ALA A 236 -24.26 -7.10 10.47
N GLU A 237 -23.89 -6.71 11.70
CA GLU A 237 -23.79 -5.33 12.16
C GLU A 237 -22.80 -4.49 11.34
N TYR A 238 -21.67 -5.08 10.93
CA TYR A 238 -20.61 -4.39 10.19
C TYR A 238 -20.63 -4.70 8.69
N ASN A 239 -20.94 -5.95 8.33
CA ASN A 239 -20.96 -6.41 6.93
C ASN A 239 -22.11 -5.77 6.12
N ASN A 240 -23.30 -5.61 6.73
CA ASN A 240 -24.46 -5.04 6.04
C ASN A 240 -24.31 -3.54 5.73
N SER A 241 -23.49 -2.81 6.47
CA SER A 241 -23.24 -1.38 6.23
C SER A 241 -22.61 -1.10 4.86
N PHE A 242 -22.08 -2.11 4.18
CA PHE A 242 -21.36 -1.97 2.90
C PHE A 242 -21.83 -2.95 1.81
N ALA A 243 -23.02 -3.56 1.95
CA ALA A 243 -23.69 -4.35 0.89
C ALA A 243 -22.80 -5.42 0.22
N GLY A 244 -21.86 -6.05 0.94
CA GLY A 244 -20.95 -7.06 0.39
C GLY A 244 -19.74 -6.51 -0.40
N ILE A 245 -19.53 -5.18 -0.45
CA ILE A 245 -18.39 -4.55 -1.14
C ILE A 245 -17.05 -4.85 -0.45
N ILE A 246 -17.07 -5.12 0.87
CA ILE A 246 -15.85 -5.33 1.67
C ILE A 246 -15.19 -6.70 1.40
N GLY A 247 -15.93 -7.67 0.85
CA GLY A 247 -15.39 -8.99 0.52
C GLY A 247 -16.12 -10.14 1.20
N ASP A 248 -15.57 -11.34 1.07
CA ASP A 248 -16.11 -12.59 1.65
C ASP A 248 -15.56 -12.89 3.07
N GLY A 249 -14.56 -12.14 3.51
CA GLY A 249 -13.87 -12.30 4.80
C GLY A 249 -13.01 -13.56 4.94
N ILE A 250 -12.81 -14.27 3.82
CA ILE A 250 -12.02 -15.49 3.72
C ILE A 250 -10.83 -15.25 2.78
N ASN A 251 -11.09 -14.59 1.65
CA ASN A 251 -10.11 -14.24 0.64
C ASN A 251 -9.79 -12.74 0.71
N ALA A 252 -8.55 -12.41 1.10
CA ALA A 252 -8.07 -11.02 1.08
C ALA A 252 -7.97 -10.42 -0.33
N LEU A 253 -8.24 -11.19 -1.40
CA LEU A 253 -8.25 -10.73 -2.79
C LEU A 253 -9.64 -10.33 -3.30
N GLU A 254 -10.70 -10.58 -2.52
CA GLU A 254 -12.07 -10.25 -2.90
C GLU A 254 -12.58 -9.11 -2.00
N GLY A 255 -12.96 -7.98 -2.62
CA GLY A 255 -13.49 -6.81 -1.90
C GLY A 255 -12.45 -5.73 -1.58
N MET A 256 -12.41 -5.28 -0.32
CA MET A 256 -11.57 -4.18 0.14
C MET A 256 -10.62 -4.63 1.25
N CYS A 257 -9.39 -4.13 1.19
CA CYS A 257 -8.31 -4.43 2.11
C CYS A 257 -8.04 -3.26 3.04
N VAL A 258 -7.56 -3.57 4.24
CA VAL A 258 -7.08 -2.56 5.19
C VAL A 258 -5.91 -1.79 4.58
N SER A 259 -5.98 -0.46 4.55
CA SER A 259 -4.90 0.45 4.14
C SER A 259 -4.37 1.31 5.27
N ASN A 260 -5.13 1.46 6.36
CA ASN A 260 -4.67 2.10 7.60
C ASN A 260 -5.47 1.52 8.79
N VAL A 261 -4.81 1.41 9.94
CA VAL A 261 -5.39 0.98 11.21
C VAL A 261 -5.07 2.03 12.28
N ALA A 262 -6.11 2.51 12.96
CA ALA A 262 -5.99 3.21 14.23
C ALA A 262 -6.83 2.48 15.29
N ILE A 263 -6.43 2.56 16.56
CA ILE A 263 -7.11 1.87 17.65
C ILE A 263 -7.29 2.77 18.87
N ASN A 264 -8.51 2.75 19.40
CA ASN A 264 -8.89 3.50 20.60
C ASN A 264 -9.19 2.50 21.72
N VAL A 265 -8.55 2.62 22.88
CA VAL A 265 -8.74 1.71 24.02
C VAL A 265 -9.06 2.49 25.27
N THR A 266 -10.23 2.26 25.85
CA THR A 266 -10.69 2.91 27.10
C THR A 266 -10.72 1.91 28.24
N LEU A 267 -9.85 2.10 29.23
CA LEU A 267 -9.71 1.23 30.39
C LEU A 267 -9.40 2.01 31.67
N THR A 268 -9.57 1.34 32.81
CA THR A 268 -9.01 1.77 34.10
C THR A 268 -8.02 0.73 34.59
N HIS A 269 -6.97 1.17 35.29
CA HIS A 269 -6.12 0.30 36.09
C HIS A 269 -5.57 1.09 37.27
N SER A 270 -5.36 0.42 38.41
CA SER A 270 -4.79 1.08 39.59
C SER A 270 -3.30 1.46 39.39
N CYS A 271 -2.63 0.77 38.47
CA CYS A 271 -1.31 1.13 37.97
C CYS A 271 -1.18 0.79 36.49
N ILE A 272 -1.30 1.77 35.61
CA ILE A 272 -1.29 1.52 34.16
C ILE A 272 0.09 1.07 33.66
N ASN A 273 1.15 1.45 34.37
CA ASN A 273 2.54 1.10 34.07
C ASN A 273 2.88 -0.39 34.19
N GLN A 274 1.97 -1.23 34.70
CA GLN A 274 2.16 -2.69 34.72
C GLN A 274 1.35 -3.42 33.65
N LEU A 275 0.67 -2.68 32.77
CA LEU A 275 -0.07 -3.26 31.66
C LEU A 275 0.82 -3.48 30.44
N ARG A 276 0.54 -4.58 29.74
CA ARG A 276 0.96 -4.83 28.36
C ARG A 276 -0.28 -4.96 27.49
N ILE A 277 -0.36 -4.12 26.46
CA ILE A 277 -1.50 -4.08 25.54
C ILE A 277 -1.00 -4.46 24.14
N SER A 278 -1.67 -5.45 23.54
CA SER A 278 -1.36 -5.94 22.20
C SER A 278 -2.63 -6.11 21.37
N LEU A 279 -2.49 -5.95 20.05
CA LEU A 279 -3.52 -6.28 19.08
C LEU A 279 -3.14 -7.56 18.33
N PHE A 280 -4.07 -8.48 18.24
CA PHE A 280 -4.00 -9.69 17.42
C PHE A 280 -5.04 -9.60 16.33
N GLY A 281 -4.71 -10.01 15.11
CA GLY A 281 -5.66 -9.97 14.01
C GLY A 281 -5.00 -9.80 12.64
N PRO A 282 -5.81 -9.69 11.59
CA PRO A 282 -7.08 -10.40 11.47
C PRO A 282 -6.82 -11.91 11.31
N GLY A 283 -7.60 -12.76 11.98
CA GLY A 283 -7.46 -14.22 11.89
C GLY A 283 -8.73 -14.98 12.26
N PRO A 284 -8.81 -16.29 11.96
CA PRO A 284 -10.03 -17.09 12.17
C PRO A 284 -10.38 -17.30 13.64
N VAL A 285 -9.39 -17.43 14.54
CA VAL A 285 -9.61 -17.56 15.99
C VAL A 285 -8.44 -16.92 16.75
N THR A 286 -8.58 -15.64 17.11
CA THR A 286 -7.54 -14.88 17.83
C THR A 286 -7.70 -14.90 19.36
N SER A 287 -8.71 -15.59 19.89
CA SER A 287 -9.12 -15.58 21.31
C SER A 287 -8.89 -16.91 22.05
N SER A 288 -8.25 -17.91 21.43
CA SER A 288 -8.09 -19.24 22.05
C SER A 288 -6.87 -19.29 22.97
N HIS A 289 -7.07 -19.80 24.19
CA HIS A 289 -6.03 -19.96 25.23
C HIS A 289 -4.99 -21.05 24.90
N SER A 290 -5.23 -21.88 23.88
CA SER A 290 -4.38 -23.01 23.47
C SER A 290 -3.53 -22.72 22.23
N VAL A 291 -3.52 -21.48 21.75
CA VAL A 291 -2.96 -21.12 20.45
C VAL A 291 -1.71 -20.27 20.69
N HIS A 292 -0.53 -20.86 20.44
CA HIS A 292 0.76 -20.17 20.51
C HIS A 292 0.82 -19.02 19.49
N ALA A 293 1.72 -18.04 19.70
CA ALA A 293 1.96 -16.89 18.81
C ALA A 293 2.16 -17.26 17.33
N SER A 294 2.49 -18.51 17.01
CA SER A 294 2.59 -19.04 15.64
C SER A 294 1.25 -19.27 14.94
N PHE A 295 0.13 -19.23 15.65
CA PHE A 295 -1.23 -19.49 15.13
C PHE A 295 -2.24 -18.36 15.43
N ALA A 296 -1.90 -17.42 16.33
CA ALA A 296 -2.60 -16.15 16.41
C ALA A 296 -2.10 -15.29 15.23
N SER A 297 -3.01 -14.79 14.40
CA SER A 297 -2.66 -13.81 13.36
C SER A 297 -1.90 -12.65 14.01
N HIS A 298 -0.61 -12.54 13.66
CA HIS A 298 0.36 -11.50 13.97
C HIS A 298 0.09 -10.59 15.19
N GLU A 299 0.92 -10.69 16.24
CA GLU A 299 0.85 -9.80 17.40
C GLU A 299 1.53 -8.45 17.12
N VAL A 300 0.79 -7.35 17.23
CA VAL A 300 1.35 -5.99 17.27
C VAL A 300 1.26 -5.44 18.67
N LEU A 301 2.41 -5.11 19.25
CA LEU A 301 2.52 -4.53 20.58
C LEU A 301 2.11 -3.04 20.53
N LEU A 302 1.14 -2.64 21.33
CA LEU A 302 0.67 -1.25 21.36
C LEU A 302 1.33 -0.46 22.50
N TYR A 303 1.43 -1.09 23.67
CA TYR A 303 1.91 -0.44 24.88
C TYR A 303 2.59 -1.44 25.81
N ASN A 304 3.82 -1.15 26.23
CA ASN A 304 4.54 -1.99 27.18
C ASN A 304 5.46 -1.18 28.11
N GLN A 305 5.09 -1.09 29.39
CA GLN A 305 5.85 -0.36 30.40
C GLN A 305 6.75 -1.24 31.28
N ARG A 306 7.09 -2.45 30.83
CA ARG A 306 7.90 -3.43 31.58
C ARG A 306 9.25 -2.90 32.08
N LEU A 307 9.77 -1.84 31.46
CA LEU A 307 11.07 -1.26 31.81
C LEU A 307 10.95 -0.09 32.82
N SER A 308 9.75 0.38 33.17
CA SER A 308 9.56 1.49 34.10
C SER A 308 9.89 1.10 35.55
N ASN A 309 11.13 1.37 35.98
CA ASN A 309 11.57 1.26 37.38
C ASN A 309 10.96 2.33 38.31
N SER A 310 9.90 3.01 37.88
CA SER A 310 9.29 4.08 38.66
C SER A 310 8.22 3.56 39.61
N SER A 311 8.20 4.08 40.83
CA SER A 311 7.17 3.80 41.84
C SER A 311 5.89 4.61 41.64
N LYS A 312 5.80 5.41 40.57
CA LYS A 312 4.64 6.27 40.30
C LYS A 312 3.67 5.53 39.38
N CYS A 313 2.56 5.11 39.97
CA CYS A 313 1.46 4.50 39.24
C CYS A 313 0.47 5.57 38.80
N ILE A 314 0.14 5.58 37.52
CA ILE A 314 -0.96 6.38 37.00
C ILE A 314 -2.25 5.57 37.17
N ASN A 315 -3.25 6.19 37.80
CA ASN A 315 -4.58 5.64 38.01
C ASN A 315 -5.64 6.48 37.28
N GLY A 316 -6.84 5.91 37.12
CA GLY A 316 -7.98 6.58 36.51
C GLY A 316 -8.44 5.96 35.20
N LEU A 317 -9.46 6.58 34.60
CA LEU A 317 -10.01 6.20 33.31
C LEU A 317 -9.19 6.86 32.21
N ILE A 318 -8.63 6.05 31.31
CA ILE A 318 -7.77 6.52 30.23
C ILE A 318 -8.26 5.95 28.91
N THR A 319 -8.29 6.81 27.89
CA THR A 319 -8.57 6.45 26.51
C THR A 319 -7.28 6.62 25.71
N PHE A 320 -6.60 5.52 25.42
CA PHE A 320 -5.44 5.50 24.53
C PHE A 320 -5.89 5.61 23.08
N LEU A 321 -5.19 6.43 22.29
CA LEU A 321 -5.35 6.54 20.85
C LEU A 321 -4.04 6.11 20.19
N PHE A 322 -4.01 4.96 19.54
CA PHE A 322 -2.82 4.47 18.85
C PHE A 322 -2.95 4.60 17.34
N ASP A 323 -1.93 5.18 16.71
CA ASP A 323 -1.79 5.33 15.25
C ASP A 323 -0.30 5.43 14.91
N ASP A 324 0.13 4.77 13.83
CA ASP A 324 1.53 4.79 13.38
C ASP A 324 2.04 6.19 13.01
N SER A 325 1.14 7.13 12.69
CA SER A 325 1.43 8.53 12.35
C SER A 325 1.73 9.41 13.56
N TYR A 326 1.42 8.95 14.77
CA TYR A 326 1.77 9.67 15.99
C TYR A 326 3.26 9.50 16.31
N VAL A 327 3.79 10.43 17.11
CA VAL A 327 5.24 10.53 17.41
C VAL A 327 5.57 10.07 18.84
N GLN A 328 4.59 10.13 19.75
CA GLN A 328 4.80 9.84 21.17
C GLN A 328 4.81 8.33 21.41
N THR A 329 5.98 7.73 21.60
CA THR A 329 6.10 6.31 21.95
C THR A 329 5.78 6.07 23.42
N SER A 330 5.42 4.84 23.77
CA SER A 330 5.23 4.44 25.18
C SER A 330 6.52 4.57 26.03
N ASN A 331 7.70 4.62 25.41
CA ASN A 331 9.00 4.69 26.10
C ASN A 331 9.29 6.00 26.86
N ASN A 332 8.44 7.03 26.81
CA ASN A 332 8.59 8.20 27.68
C ASN A 332 8.02 7.88 29.07
N TYR A 333 8.92 7.45 29.95
CA TYR A 333 8.72 6.78 31.25
C TYR A 333 7.74 7.41 32.26
N PHE A 334 7.24 8.63 32.05
CA PHE A 334 6.64 9.40 33.15
C PHE A 334 5.36 10.16 32.83
N ASP A 335 4.99 10.37 31.57
CA ASP A 335 3.79 11.16 31.23
C ASP A 335 2.97 10.49 30.13
N ILE A 336 1.70 10.23 30.43
CA ILE A 336 0.70 10.04 29.39
C ILE A 336 0.54 11.41 28.71
N PRO A 337 0.72 11.51 27.38
CA PRO A 337 0.56 12.77 26.66
C PRO A 337 -0.81 13.36 26.96
N ILE A 338 -0.90 14.69 27.04
CA ILE A 338 -2.14 15.42 27.34
C ILE A 338 -3.28 15.01 26.39
N ASP A 339 -2.94 14.62 25.15
CA ASP A 339 -3.89 14.24 24.11
C ASP A 339 -4.15 12.72 24.03
N ASN A 340 -3.53 11.92 24.90
CA ASN A 340 -3.57 10.45 24.92
C ASN A 340 -3.24 9.75 23.58
N LYS A 341 -2.51 10.43 22.69
CA LYS A 341 -2.09 9.91 21.37
C LYS A 341 -0.72 9.27 21.45
N PHE A 342 -0.61 8.03 20.97
CA PHE A 342 0.60 7.22 21.04
C PHE A 342 0.95 6.59 19.70
N GLN A 343 2.24 6.59 19.38
CA GLN A 343 2.75 5.64 18.40
C GLN A 343 2.84 4.27 19.08
N PRO A 344 2.26 3.21 18.50
CA PRO A 344 2.39 1.88 19.06
C PRO A 344 3.85 1.38 19.00
N ASP A 345 4.22 0.51 19.94
CA ASP A 345 5.58 -0.03 20.04
C ASP A 345 5.93 -0.94 18.84
N GLY A 346 4.94 -1.63 18.28
CA GLY A 346 4.97 -2.32 16.99
C GLY A 346 4.24 -1.53 15.90
N LYS A 347 4.44 -1.90 14.64
CA LYS A 347 3.84 -1.19 13.48
C LYS A 347 2.45 -1.72 13.17
N LEU A 348 1.44 -0.87 13.27
CA LEU A 348 0.07 -1.21 12.83
C LEU A 348 -0.02 -1.42 11.31
N ALA A 349 0.94 -0.88 10.55
CA ALA A 349 1.10 -1.11 9.12
C ALA A 349 1.25 -2.60 8.73
N GLU A 350 1.59 -3.49 9.67
CA GLU A 350 1.67 -4.93 9.43
C GLU A 350 0.32 -5.56 9.06
N PHE A 351 -0.79 -4.88 9.34
CA PHE A 351 -2.13 -5.32 8.96
C PHE A 351 -2.60 -4.76 7.60
N ILE A 352 -1.78 -3.96 6.92
CA ILE A 352 -2.13 -3.44 5.59
C ILE A 352 -2.22 -4.60 4.58
N GLY A 353 -3.23 -4.56 3.71
CA GLY A 353 -3.52 -5.62 2.74
C GLY A 353 -4.38 -6.76 3.30
N SER A 354 -4.69 -6.75 4.60
CA SER A 354 -5.49 -7.80 5.21
C SER A 354 -7.00 -7.57 5.06
N SER A 355 -7.80 -8.62 5.18
CA SER A 355 -9.26 -8.52 5.19
C SER A 355 -9.74 -7.95 6.53
N PRO A 356 -10.63 -6.94 6.53
CA PRO A 356 -11.18 -6.40 7.77
C PRO A 356 -12.25 -7.32 8.40
N LEU A 357 -12.75 -8.32 7.67
CA LEU A 357 -13.90 -9.13 8.07
C LEU A 357 -13.55 -10.33 8.96
N SER A 358 -12.30 -10.50 9.42
CA SER A 358 -11.95 -11.58 10.34
C SER A 358 -12.01 -11.16 11.82
N GLN A 359 -11.60 -12.05 12.73
CA GLN A 359 -11.59 -11.76 14.16
C GLN A 359 -10.35 -10.97 14.56
N TRP A 360 -10.57 -9.82 15.19
CA TRP A 360 -9.57 -8.99 15.85
C TRP A 360 -9.67 -9.19 17.36
N THR A 361 -8.55 -9.26 18.07
CA THR A 361 -8.53 -9.43 19.53
C THR A 361 -7.56 -8.46 20.18
N LEU A 362 -8.08 -7.63 21.07
CA LEU A 362 -7.28 -6.87 22.01
C LEU A 362 -6.90 -7.77 23.19
N ALA A 363 -5.61 -7.85 23.48
CA ALA A 363 -5.08 -8.53 24.65
C ALA A 363 -4.53 -7.50 25.64
N ILE A 364 -4.97 -7.59 26.89
CA ILE A 364 -4.48 -6.75 27.99
C ILE A 364 -3.97 -7.68 29.07
N GLN A 365 -2.68 -7.61 29.33
CA GLN A 365 -2.03 -8.37 30.39
C GLN A 365 -1.71 -7.44 31.56
N ASP A 366 -2.18 -7.80 32.75
CA ASP A 366 -1.60 -7.29 33.99
C ASP A 366 -0.34 -8.12 34.30
N MET A 367 0.83 -7.48 34.28
CA MET A 367 2.12 -8.17 34.42
C MET A 367 2.54 -8.38 35.88
N LYS A 368 1.74 -7.95 36.87
CA LYS A 368 2.06 -8.09 38.30
C LYS A 368 0.93 -8.73 39.07
N ASN A 369 1.31 -9.49 40.10
CA ASN A 369 0.40 -10.03 41.10
C ASN A 369 0.50 -9.19 42.38
N ASP A 370 -0.12 -8.02 42.40
CA ASP A 370 0.02 -7.03 43.48
C ASP A 370 -1.30 -6.49 44.02
N THR A 371 -2.40 -7.22 43.82
CA THR A 371 -3.78 -6.86 44.21
C THR A 371 -4.36 -5.63 43.51
N LEU A 372 -3.60 -4.97 42.64
CA LEU A 372 -4.09 -3.88 41.81
C LEU A 372 -5.03 -4.45 40.75
N ILE A 373 -6.12 -3.73 40.49
CA ILE A 373 -7.14 -4.17 39.55
C ILE A 373 -7.46 -3.06 38.55
N GLY A 374 -8.05 -3.48 37.44
CA GLY A 374 -8.58 -2.60 36.42
C GLY A 374 -9.69 -3.23 35.61
N SER A 375 -10.32 -2.44 34.76
CA SER A 375 -11.40 -2.87 33.90
C SER A 375 -11.26 -2.26 32.51
N LEU A 376 -11.50 -3.07 31.48
CA LEU A 376 -11.68 -2.61 30.11
C LEU A 376 -13.14 -2.17 29.92
N PHE A 377 -13.36 -0.93 29.51
CA PHE A 377 -14.68 -0.37 29.25
C PHE A 377 -15.08 -0.49 27.79
N SER A 378 -14.18 -0.09 26.88
CA SER A 378 -14.41 -0.19 25.44
C SER A 378 -13.09 -0.20 24.67
N TRP A 379 -13.12 -0.74 23.47
CA TRP A 379 -12.09 -0.49 22.47
C TRP A 379 -12.70 -0.47 21.07
N GLN A 380 -12.04 0.22 20.15
CA GLN A 380 -12.51 0.44 18.81
C GLN A 380 -11.34 0.40 17.83
N LEU A 381 -11.54 -0.27 16.69
CA LEU A 381 -10.68 -0.18 15.52
C LEU A 381 -11.29 0.76 14.50
N ASP A 382 -10.53 1.77 14.12
CA ASP A 382 -10.82 2.67 13.01
C ASP A 382 -10.00 2.23 11.81
N LEU A 383 -10.64 1.49 10.89
CA LEU A 383 -10.00 0.95 9.69
C LEU A 383 -10.29 1.86 8.51
N THR A 384 -9.25 2.16 7.73
CA THR A 384 -9.39 2.70 6.38
C THR A 384 -9.22 1.55 5.40
N LEU A 385 -10.16 1.40 4.48
CA LEU A 385 -10.21 0.29 3.52
C LEU A 385 -10.01 0.83 2.11
N SER A 386 -9.18 0.19 1.30
CA SER A 386 -9.05 0.47 -0.13
C SER A 386 -9.26 -0.79 -0.95
N THR A 387 -9.46 -0.66 -2.27
CA THR A 387 -9.43 -1.83 -3.16
C THR A 387 -8.15 -2.61 -2.93
N CYS A 388 -8.26 -3.92 -2.74
CA CYS A 388 -7.09 -4.77 -2.61
C CYS A 388 -6.20 -4.63 -3.85
N SER A 389 -4.90 -4.46 -3.63
CA SER A 389 -3.90 -4.59 -4.70
C SER A 389 -3.94 -6.04 -5.16
N ASN A 390 -4.70 -6.31 -6.23
CA ASN A 390 -4.69 -7.62 -6.86
C ASN A 390 -3.28 -7.87 -7.42
N TYR A 391 -2.88 -9.14 -7.43
CA TYR A 391 -1.66 -9.70 -8.00
C TYR A 391 -0.47 -9.82 -7.04
N VAL A 392 -0.63 -10.71 -6.06
CA VAL A 392 0.51 -11.53 -5.60
C VAL A 392 0.86 -12.48 -6.75
N THR A 393 1.81 -12.08 -7.60
CA THR A 393 2.20 -12.88 -8.77
C THR A 393 3.70 -13.11 -8.79
N TRP A 394 4.06 -14.36 -9.09
CA TRP A 394 5.42 -14.70 -9.46
C TRP A 394 5.65 -14.24 -10.90
N ILE A 395 6.67 -13.42 -11.08
CA ILE A 395 7.16 -13.00 -12.38
C ILE A 395 8.53 -13.66 -12.57
N ASN A 396 8.64 -14.51 -13.57
CA ASN A 396 9.95 -14.96 -14.05
C ASN A 396 10.61 -13.76 -14.72
N LEU A 397 11.58 -13.15 -14.05
CA LEU A 397 12.35 -12.01 -14.55
C LEU A 397 13.33 -12.42 -15.66
N THR A 398 13.62 -13.72 -15.80
CA THR A 398 14.47 -14.26 -16.87
C THR A 398 13.77 -14.17 -18.22
N ASP A 399 12.49 -14.55 -18.26
CA ASP A 399 11.70 -14.66 -19.48
C ASP A 399 10.53 -13.66 -19.53
N ILE A 400 10.46 -12.76 -18.54
CA ILE A 400 9.44 -11.71 -18.36
C ILE A 400 8.01 -12.27 -18.50
N SER A 401 7.74 -13.38 -17.80
CA SER A 401 6.46 -14.08 -17.83
C SER A 401 5.85 -14.19 -16.45
N ILE A 402 4.53 -14.06 -16.36
CA ILE A 402 3.77 -14.17 -15.10
C ILE A 402 3.48 -15.66 -14.88
N VAL A 403 4.41 -16.35 -14.21
CA VAL A 403 4.35 -17.79 -13.97
C VAL A 403 5.03 -18.14 -12.65
N SER A 404 4.46 -19.12 -11.93
CA SER A 404 5.06 -19.63 -10.69
C SER A 404 6.35 -20.42 -10.97
N PRO A 405 7.35 -20.33 -10.08
CA PRO A 405 8.60 -21.06 -10.26
C PRO A 405 8.38 -22.58 -10.25
N PRO A 406 9.01 -23.35 -11.16
CA PRO A 406 8.97 -24.80 -11.11
C PRO A 406 9.61 -25.35 -9.83
N ALA A 407 9.20 -26.57 -9.44
CA ALA A 407 9.71 -27.27 -8.27
C ALA A 407 11.24 -27.38 -8.29
N ARG A 408 11.87 -26.98 -7.18
CA ARG A 408 13.33 -26.84 -7.06
C ARG A 408 13.83 -27.03 -5.63
N TYR A 409 15.11 -27.35 -5.48
CA TYR A 409 15.81 -27.34 -4.19
C TYR A 409 17.15 -26.61 -4.28
N GLY A 410 17.64 -26.12 -3.15
CA GLY A 410 18.91 -25.36 -3.08
C GLY A 410 18.88 -24.02 -3.81
N ALA A 411 17.69 -23.45 -3.99
CA ALA A 411 17.52 -22.10 -4.52
C ALA A 411 17.82 -21.06 -3.43
N ASN A 412 18.29 -19.88 -3.83
CA ASN A 412 18.53 -18.77 -2.91
C ASN A 412 17.38 -17.77 -2.98
N THR A 413 16.98 -17.23 -1.83
CA THR A 413 15.97 -16.18 -1.73
C THR A 413 16.54 -14.93 -1.09
N ILE A 414 16.11 -13.77 -1.56
CA ILE A 414 16.41 -12.47 -0.95
C ILE A 414 15.18 -11.59 -1.00
N THR A 415 14.96 -10.81 0.05
CA THR A 415 13.91 -9.79 0.10
C THR A 415 14.51 -8.42 -0.15
N PHE A 416 13.81 -7.60 -0.94
CA PHE A 416 14.16 -6.19 -1.12
C PHE A 416 12.87 -5.37 -1.25
N ASP A 417 12.69 -4.43 -0.32
CA ASP A 417 11.45 -3.67 -0.15
C ASP A 417 10.22 -4.60 -0.02
N ARG A 418 9.23 -4.48 -0.91
CA ARG A 418 8.03 -5.35 -0.97
C ARG A 418 8.17 -6.58 -1.88
N TYR A 419 9.39 -6.95 -2.29
CA TYR A 419 9.60 -8.04 -3.26
C TYR A 419 10.41 -9.19 -2.66
N ILE A 420 10.05 -10.43 -3.03
CA ILE A 420 10.86 -11.62 -2.77
C ILE A 420 11.48 -12.10 -4.08
N PHE A 421 12.80 -12.12 -4.16
CA PHE A 421 13.51 -12.66 -5.30
C PHE A 421 13.95 -14.09 -5.00
N LEU A 422 13.71 -14.99 -5.94
CA LEU A 422 14.10 -16.41 -5.90
C LEU A 422 15.00 -16.69 -7.10
N PHE A 423 16.24 -17.08 -6.84
CA PHE A 423 17.22 -17.34 -7.89
C PHE A 423 17.72 -18.78 -7.88
N GLY A 424 17.65 -19.40 -9.06
CA GLY A 424 18.26 -20.67 -9.39
C GLY A 424 17.76 -21.83 -8.55
N GLY A 425 18.69 -22.72 -8.15
CA GLY A 425 18.39 -24.00 -7.52
C GLY A 425 18.55 -25.15 -8.50
N ARG A 426 17.98 -26.31 -8.16
CA ARG A 426 18.03 -27.52 -8.98
C ARG A 426 16.68 -28.18 -9.07
N ASP A 427 16.36 -28.70 -10.24
CA ASP A 427 15.11 -29.43 -10.46
C ASP A 427 15.17 -30.87 -9.93
N GLN A 428 14.06 -31.60 -10.08
CA GLN A 428 13.94 -33.02 -9.68
C GLN A 428 14.96 -33.96 -10.34
N PHE A 429 15.61 -33.54 -11.44
CA PHE A 429 16.66 -34.29 -12.13
C PHE A 429 18.07 -33.76 -11.78
N ASN A 430 18.19 -32.95 -10.72
CA ASN A 430 19.44 -32.34 -10.24
C ASN A 430 20.09 -31.37 -11.26
N ARG A 431 19.34 -30.95 -12.30
CA ARG A 431 19.81 -29.99 -13.30
C ARG A 431 19.75 -28.59 -12.70
N LYS A 432 20.77 -27.78 -12.99
CA LYS A 432 20.82 -26.40 -12.49
C LYS A 432 19.76 -25.55 -13.20
N LEU A 433 18.98 -24.84 -12.40
CA LEU A 433 18.06 -23.81 -12.88
C LEU A 433 18.79 -22.47 -12.81
N LEU A 434 18.71 -21.70 -13.89
CA LEU A 434 19.37 -20.40 -14.07
C LEU A 434 18.32 -19.33 -14.34
N ASP A 435 17.32 -19.29 -13.48
CA ASP A 435 16.13 -18.46 -13.58
C ASP A 435 16.00 -17.59 -12.34
N LEU A 436 15.61 -16.34 -12.55
CA LEU A 436 15.29 -15.37 -11.52
C LEU A 436 13.78 -15.14 -11.50
N PHE A 437 13.19 -15.31 -10.33
CA PHE A 437 11.79 -15.00 -10.07
C PHE A 437 11.68 -13.86 -9.09
N ARG A 438 10.69 -13.00 -9.29
CA ARG A 438 10.25 -11.98 -8.34
C ARG A 438 8.83 -12.29 -7.91
N PHE A 439 8.57 -12.18 -6.63
CA PHE A 439 7.26 -12.28 -6.02
C PHE A 439 6.90 -10.89 -5.51
N ASP A 440 5.77 -10.38 -5.98
CA ASP A 440 5.27 -9.07 -5.59
C ASP A 440 4.36 -9.29 -4.37
N VAL A 441 4.80 -8.81 -3.19
CA VAL A 441 4.05 -8.91 -1.93
C VAL A 441 3.02 -7.81 -1.84
#